data_AF-A0A2T2SQL7-F1
#
_entry.id   AF-A0A2T2SQL7-F1
#
_cell.length_a   1.000
_cell.length_b   1.000
_cell.length_c   1.000
_cell.angle_alpha   90.00
_cell.angle_beta   90.00
_cell.angle_gamma   90.00
#
_symmetry.space_group_name_H-M   'P 1'
#
loop_
_entity.id
_entity.type
_entity.pdbx_description
1 polymer ?
#
loop_
_entity_poly.entity_id
_entity_poly.type
_entity_poly.pdbx_seq_one_letter_code
_entity_poly.pdbx_strand_id
1 'polypeptide(L)'
;MRPEVVWALRELGWISQSKEVSREEVSDQPLPEEVSETKTRSLREGAVREVKANAYERSSSARRICIEHYGYQCYVCNFDFEERYGGAGQDFIQVHHEEPLAKAGQEKEVDPIEDLKPVCPNCHAIIHRKNPPYTIEEVQAMLRE
;
A
#
# COMPACT_ATOMS: atom_id res chain seq x y z
N MET A 1 -20.80 20.92 13.57
CA MET A 1 -21.25 21.52 12.28
C MET A 1 -22.31 22.57 12.56
N ARG A 2 -22.47 23.57 11.68
CA ARG A 2 -23.56 24.56 11.78
C ARG A 2 -24.93 23.85 11.58
N PRO A 3 -25.97 24.16 12.37
CA PRO A 3 -27.23 23.39 12.39
C PRO A 3 -27.93 23.28 11.03
N GLU A 4 -27.78 24.31 10.21
CA GLU A 4 -28.48 24.49 8.94
C GLU A 4 -27.99 23.49 7.87
N VAL A 5 -26.71 23.12 7.94
CA VAL A 5 -26.08 22.12 7.05
C VAL A 5 -26.54 20.70 7.41
N VAL A 6 -26.80 20.45 8.70
CA VAL A 6 -27.22 19.13 9.20
C VAL A 6 -28.63 18.78 8.74
N TRP A 7 -29.51 19.77 8.64
CA TRP A 7 -30.87 19.58 8.14
C TRP A 7 -30.89 19.26 6.64
N ALA A 8 -30.14 20.02 5.83
CA ALA A 8 -30.03 19.78 4.39
C ALA A 8 -29.46 18.38 4.05
N LEU A 9 -28.47 17.91 4.82
CA LEU A 9 -27.88 16.58 4.62
C LEU A 9 -28.80 15.44 5.08
N ARG A 10 -29.73 15.68 6.00
CA ARG A 10 -30.77 14.70 6.38
C ARG A 10 -31.87 14.59 5.33
N GLU A 11 -32.27 15.71 4.72
CA GLU A 11 -33.25 15.76 3.62
C GLU A 11 -32.76 14.95 2.40
N LEU A 12 -31.45 15.03 2.11
CA LEU A 12 -30.82 14.28 1.03
C LEU A 12 -30.54 12.80 1.38
N GLY A 13 -30.84 12.38 2.62
CA GLY A 13 -30.65 10.99 3.07
C GLY A 13 -29.21 10.62 3.43
N TRP A 14 -28.31 11.59 3.56
CA TRP A 14 -26.87 11.36 3.81
C TRP A 14 -26.54 11.16 5.31
N ILE A 15 -27.52 11.37 6.19
CA ILE A 15 -27.34 11.20 7.64
C ILE A 15 -28.58 10.48 8.18
N SER A 16 -28.46 9.20 8.55
CA SER A 16 -29.48 8.52 9.36
C SER A 16 -29.28 8.86 10.84
N GLN A 17 -30.37 8.84 11.62
CA GLN A 17 -30.29 9.13 13.04
C GLN A 17 -29.41 8.08 13.74
N SER A 18 -28.39 8.59 14.42
CA SER A 18 -27.41 7.90 15.26
C SER A 18 -26.54 6.84 14.56
N LYS A 19 -25.26 7.19 14.35
CA LYS A 19 -24.16 6.36 14.84
C LYS A 19 -22.87 7.17 14.96
N GLU A 20 -22.27 7.06 16.14
CA GLU A 20 -20.93 7.50 16.46
C GLU A 20 -19.92 6.91 15.45
N VAL A 21 -18.92 7.70 15.08
CA VAL A 21 -17.86 7.27 14.14
C VAL A 21 -17.05 6.16 14.80
N SER A 22 -17.32 4.89 14.45
CA SER A 22 -16.53 3.75 14.86
C SER A 22 -15.31 3.58 13.95
N ARG A 23 -14.23 3.09 14.57
CA ARG A 23 -12.90 2.84 14.03
C ARG A 23 -12.88 1.63 13.07
N GLU A 24 -13.80 1.58 12.12
CA GLU A 24 -14.14 0.38 11.35
C GLU A 24 -14.17 0.64 9.83
N GLU A 25 -13.13 1.23 9.25
CA GLU A 25 -12.87 1.11 7.80
C GLU A 25 -11.37 0.91 7.51
N VAL A 26 -10.66 0.19 8.37
CA VAL A 26 -9.35 -0.39 8.02
C VAL A 26 -9.61 -1.83 7.60
N SER A 27 -9.26 -2.17 6.36
CA SER A 27 -9.47 -3.53 5.86
C SER A 27 -8.67 -4.54 6.70
N ASP A 28 -9.36 -5.55 7.23
CA ASP A 28 -8.77 -6.66 7.99
C ASP A 28 -8.23 -7.71 7.01
N GLN A 29 -7.19 -7.33 6.26
CA GLN A 29 -6.47 -8.26 5.42
C GLN A 29 -5.41 -8.97 6.29
N PRO A 30 -5.42 -10.31 6.40
CA PRO A 30 -4.40 -11.05 7.13
C PRO A 30 -3.03 -10.76 6.51
N LEU A 31 -1.99 -10.65 7.35
CA LEU A 31 -0.63 -10.49 6.84
C LEU A 31 -0.24 -11.71 6.00
N PRO A 32 0.68 -11.58 5.02
CA PRO A 32 1.11 -12.71 4.18
C PRO A 32 1.63 -13.92 4.97
N GLU A 33 2.16 -13.67 6.18
CA GLU A 33 2.70 -14.68 7.09
C GLU A 33 1.62 -15.28 8.03
N GLU A 34 0.44 -14.67 8.07
CA GLU A 34 -0.66 -15.05 8.95
C GLU A 34 -1.66 -15.94 8.20
N VAL A 35 -2.04 -17.04 8.85
CA VAL A 35 -3.11 -17.92 8.37
C VAL A 35 -4.34 -17.70 9.22
N SER A 36 -5.52 -17.65 8.59
CA SER A 36 -6.76 -17.34 9.29
C SER A 36 -6.95 -18.24 10.52
N GLU A 37 -7.08 -17.59 11.68
CA GLU A 37 -7.25 -18.28 12.94
C GLU A 37 -8.67 -18.88 13.03
N THR A 38 -8.74 -20.19 13.28
CA THR A 38 -9.93 -20.74 13.94
C THR A 38 -9.71 -20.56 15.43
N LYS A 39 -10.53 -19.73 16.11
CA LYS A 39 -10.45 -19.43 17.56
C LYS A 39 -10.30 -20.72 18.38
N THR A 40 -9.05 -21.10 18.66
CA THR A 40 -8.72 -22.26 19.48
C THR A 40 -7.82 -21.74 20.59
N ARG A 41 -8.12 -22.10 21.84
CA ARG A 41 -7.42 -21.59 23.05
C ARG A 41 -5.93 -21.97 23.15
N SER A 42 -5.38 -22.70 22.18
CA SER A 42 -3.96 -23.08 22.14
C SER A 42 -3.24 -22.29 21.05
N LEU A 43 -2.39 -21.34 21.45
CA LEU A 43 -1.48 -20.60 20.58
C LEU A 43 -0.30 -21.49 20.20
N ARG A 44 -0.46 -22.32 19.16
CA ARG A 44 0.62 -23.15 18.61
C ARG A 44 0.99 -22.63 17.22
N GLU A 45 2.23 -22.17 17.09
CA GLU A 45 2.81 -21.62 15.86
C GLU A 45 3.78 -22.61 15.20
N GLY A 46 4.19 -22.35 13.95
CA GLY A 46 5.22 -23.13 13.24
C GLY A 46 4.73 -24.32 12.41
N ALA A 47 3.42 -24.48 12.22
CA ALA A 47 2.89 -25.50 11.31
C ALA A 47 3.13 -25.10 9.84
N VAL A 48 3.73 -26.00 9.05
CA VAL A 48 3.97 -25.77 7.62
C VAL A 48 2.65 -25.86 6.85
N ARG A 49 2.33 -24.84 6.05
CA ARG A 49 1.18 -24.82 5.13
C ARG A 49 1.66 -24.42 3.73
N GLU A 50 1.14 -25.09 2.71
CA GLU A 50 1.41 -24.76 1.31
C GLU A 50 0.46 -23.65 0.83
N VAL A 51 1.01 -22.58 0.24
CA VAL A 51 0.25 -21.47 -0.34
C VAL A 51 0.65 -21.32 -1.81
N LYS A 52 -0.33 -21.34 -2.72
CA LYS A 52 -0.11 -21.10 -4.16
C LYS A 52 -0.23 -19.60 -4.45
N ALA A 53 0.82 -18.99 -5.00
CA ALA A 53 0.82 -17.59 -5.43
C ALA A 53 1.03 -17.48 -6.95
N ASN A 54 0.30 -16.58 -7.60
CA ASN A 54 0.50 -16.26 -9.02
C ASN A 54 1.68 -15.30 -9.16
N ALA A 55 2.62 -15.60 -10.06
CA ALA A 55 3.68 -14.69 -10.46
C ALA A 55 3.29 -14.00 -11.77
N TYR A 56 3.20 -12.66 -11.74
CA TYR A 56 3.04 -11.85 -12.94
C TYR A 56 4.41 -11.42 -13.43
N GLU A 57 4.63 -11.45 -14.74
CA GLU A 57 5.86 -10.97 -15.35
C GLU A 57 6.02 -9.47 -15.08
N ARG A 58 7.16 -9.09 -14.48
CA ARG A 58 7.54 -7.70 -14.23
C ARG A 58 8.88 -7.48 -14.92
N SER A 59 8.98 -6.44 -15.75
CA SER A 59 10.22 -6.11 -16.45
C SER A 59 11.32 -5.74 -15.46
N SER A 60 12.31 -6.62 -15.32
CA SER A 60 13.51 -6.37 -14.50
C SER A 60 14.28 -5.14 -15.01
N SER A 61 14.22 -4.87 -16.32
CA SER A 61 14.79 -3.69 -16.96
C SER A 61 14.12 -2.40 -16.49
N ALA A 62 12.79 -2.35 -16.40
CA ALA A 62 12.07 -1.16 -15.93
C ALA A 62 12.39 -0.85 -14.46
N ARG A 63 12.43 -1.89 -13.60
CA ARG A 63 12.90 -1.72 -12.21
C ARG A 63 14.31 -1.13 -12.16
N ARG A 64 15.23 -1.68 -12.96
CA ARG A 64 16.63 -1.23 -12.98
C ARG A 64 16.74 0.24 -13.38
N ILE A 65 16.06 0.66 -14.45
CA ILE A 65 16.07 2.06 -14.92
C ILE A 65 15.49 2.99 -13.84
N CYS A 66 14.40 2.60 -13.18
CA CYS A 66 13.81 3.36 -12.08
C CYS A 66 14.81 3.56 -10.93
N ILE A 67 15.50 2.49 -10.50
CA ILE A 67 16.50 2.56 -9.42
C ILE A 67 17.76 3.33 -9.85
N GLU A 68 18.22 3.18 -11.10
CA GLU A 68 19.34 3.96 -11.63
C GLU A 68 19.03 5.47 -11.65
N HIS A 69 17.76 5.84 -11.84
CA HIS A 69 17.32 7.24 -11.86
C HIS A 69 17.10 7.83 -10.46
N TYR A 70 16.34 7.12 -9.60
CA TYR A 70 15.90 7.62 -8.30
C TYR A 70 16.78 7.19 -7.12
N GLY A 71 17.63 6.18 -7.31
CA GLY A 71 18.43 5.57 -6.24
C GLY A 71 17.62 4.69 -5.29
N TYR A 72 18.16 4.50 -4.09
CA TYR A 72 17.57 3.67 -3.03
C TYR A 72 16.79 4.48 -1.97
N GLN A 73 16.41 5.71 -2.32
CA GLN A 73 15.61 6.60 -1.48
C GLN A 73 14.11 6.41 -1.73
N CYS A 74 13.35 6.26 -0.66
CA CYS A 74 11.89 6.18 -0.73
C CYS A 74 11.29 7.52 -1.16
N TYR A 75 10.49 7.51 -2.23
CA TYR A 75 9.81 8.68 -2.75
C TYR A 75 8.73 9.26 -1.81
N VAL A 76 8.22 8.44 -0.87
CA VAL A 76 7.19 8.85 0.09
C VAL A 76 7.80 9.49 1.32
N CYS A 77 8.71 8.79 2.02
CA CYS A 77 9.21 9.21 3.33
C CYS A 77 10.68 9.66 3.34
N ASN A 78 11.34 9.71 2.18
CA ASN A 78 12.75 10.07 2.02
C ASN A 78 13.75 9.19 2.79
N PHE A 79 13.32 7.99 3.24
CA PHE A 79 14.22 7.03 3.83
C PHE A 79 15.13 6.42 2.76
N ASP A 80 16.44 6.59 2.89
CA ASP A 80 17.45 6.00 2.00
C ASP A 80 18.06 4.73 2.61
N PHE A 81 17.91 3.61 1.91
CA PHE A 81 18.46 2.33 2.37
C PHE A 81 19.98 2.24 2.25
N GLU A 82 20.55 2.77 1.18
CA GLU A 82 22.00 2.74 0.97
C GLU A 82 22.71 3.67 1.95
N GLU A 83 22.15 4.85 2.21
CA GLU A 83 22.69 5.78 3.21
C GLU A 83 22.67 5.16 4.61
N ARG A 84 21.58 4.49 4.98
CA ARG A 84 21.37 3.97 6.34
C ARG A 84 22.00 2.61 6.61
N TYR A 85 22.07 1.75 5.59
CA TYR A 85 22.52 0.36 5.75
C TYR A 85 23.73 0.00 4.86
N GLY A 86 24.24 0.94 4.06
CA GLY A 86 25.34 0.70 3.13
C GLY A 86 24.96 -0.33 2.07
N GLY A 87 25.93 -1.16 1.68
CA GLY A 87 25.72 -2.19 0.65
C GLY A 87 24.60 -3.19 0.98
N ALA A 88 24.25 -3.39 2.26
CA ALA A 88 23.12 -4.25 2.65
C ALA A 88 21.75 -3.63 2.31
N GLY A 89 21.69 -2.31 2.12
CA GLY A 89 20.48 -1.59 1.72
C GLY A 89 20.26 -1.55 0.21
N GLN A 90 21.30 -1.87 -0.58
CA GLN A 90 21.18 -1.94 -2.03
C GLN A 90 20.16 -3.01 -2.43
N ASP A 91 19.37 -2.69 -3.45
CA ASP A 91 18.29 -3.53 -3.99
C ASP A 91 17.15 -3.90 -3.04
N PHE A 92 17.14 -3.41 -1.79
CA PHE A 92 16.08 -3.71 -0.83
C PHE A 92 14.79 -2.92 -1.08
N ILE A 93 14.88 -1.78 -1.77
CA ILE A 93 13.74 -0.93 -2.08
C ILE A 93 12.77 -1.58 -3.07
N GLN A 94 11.47 -1.33 -2.88
CA GLN A 94 10.40 -1.84 -3.73
C GLN A 94 10.02 -0.80 -4.78
N VAL A 95 9.65 -1.23 -5.99
CA VAL A 95 9.18 -0.33 -7.05
C VAL A 95 7.68 -0.46 -7.18
N HIS A 96 6.98 0.64 -6.95
CA HIS A 96 5.53 0.75 -7.00
C HIS A 96 5.09 1.38 -8.32
N HIS A 97 4.00 0.85 -8.91
CA HIS A 97 3.36 1.47 -10.08
C HIS A 97 2.34 2.48 -9.59
N GLU A 98 2.44 3.73 -10.03
CA GLU A 98 1.52 4.80 -9.63
C GLU A 98 0.09 4.53 -10.14
N GLU A 99 -0.03 3.98 -11.36
CA GLU A 99 -1.27 3.40 -11.87
C GLU A 99 -1.24 1.86 -11.79
N PRO A 100 -2.19 1.20 -11.07
CA PRO A 100 -2.21 -0.25 -10.98
C PRO A 100 -2.41 -0.94 -12.33
N LEU A 101 -1.48 -1.83 -12.71
CA LEU A 101 -1.54 -2.64 -13.93
C LEU A 101 -2.84 -3.45 -14.06
N ALA A 102 -3.46 -3.86 -12.95
CA ALA A 102 -4.68 -4.68 -12.94
C ALA A 102 -5.90 -4.00 -13.58
N LYS A 103 -5.89 -2.68 -13.76
CA LYS A 103 -6.96 -1.95 -14.47
C LYS A 103 -6.81 -2.03 -15.99
N ALA A 104 -5.62 -2.37 -16.48
CA ALA A 104 -5.29 -2.51 -17.89
C ALA A 104 -5.18 -4.00 -18.24
N GLY A 105 -6.27 -4.62 -18.69
CA GLY A 105 -6.27 -6.00 -19.18
C GLY A 105 -5.48 -6.22 -20.50
N GLN A 106 -4.43 -5.45 -20.74
CA GLN A 106 -3.61 -5.43 -21.95
C GLN A 106 -2.14 -5.16 -21.58
N GLU A 107 -1.21 -5.79 -22.30
CA GLU A 107 0.21 -5.39 -22.28
C GLU A 107 0.31 -3.89 -22.59
N LYS A 108 0.91 -3.12 -21.68
CA LYS A 108 1.15 -1.69 -21.85
C LYS A 108 2.64 -1.44 -21.69
N GLU A 109 3.18 -0.56 -22.52
CA GLU A 109 4.50 0.01 -22.32
C GLU A 109 4.50 0.82 -21.02
N VAL A 110 5.52 0.62 -20.18
CA VAL A 110 5.68 1.29 -18.88
C VAL A 110 6.85 2.24 -19.00
N ASP A 111 6.64 3.50 -18.67
CA ASP A 111 7.71 4.48 -18.50
C ASP A 111 8.34 4.28 -17.11
N PRO A 112 9.61 3.84 -17.01
CA PRO A 112 10.23 3.56 -15.72
C PRO A 112 10.45 4.77 -14.81
N ILE A 113 10.31 5.99 -15.32
CA ILE A 113 10.52 7.24 -14.60
C ILE A 113 9.17 7.84 -14.19
N GLU A 114 8.22 7.89 -15.12
CA GLU A 114 6.91 8.48 -14.87
C GLU A 114 5.98 7.51 -14.13
N ASP A 115 5.89 6.25 -14.57
CA ASP A 115 4.89 5.30 -14.03
C ASP A 115 5.35 4.56 -12.76
N LEU A 116 6.65 4.61 -12.46
CA LEU A 116 7.28 3.84 -11.38
C LEU A 116 7.96 4.75 -10.34
N LYS A 117 7.73 4.47 -9.06
CA LYS A 117 8.39 5.16 -7.94
C LYS A 117 9.00 4.15 -6.96
N PRO A 118 10.25 4.37 -6.48
CA PRO A 118 10.81 3.55 -5.43
C PRO A 118 10.17 3.91 -4.07
N VAL A 119 9.71 2.90 -3.35
CA VAL A 119 9.06 3.02 -2.05
C VAL A 119 9.64 1.99 -1.06
N CYS A 120 9.78 2.38 0.21
CA CYS A 120 10.22 1.44 1.23
C CYS A 120 9.10 0.40 1.52
N PRO A 121 9.44 -0.78 2.07
CA PRO A 121 8.44 -1.81 2.37
C PRO A 121 7.30 -1.32 3.27
N ASN A 122 7.59 -0.40 4.19
CA ASN A 122 6.59 0.18 5.09
C ASN A 122 5.58 1.04 4.32
N CYS A 123 6.07 1.99 3.51
CA CYS A 123 5.19 2.85 2.69
C CYS A 123 4.41 2.03 1.67
N HIS A 124 5.04 1.03 1.05
CA HIS A 124 4.36 0.13 0.11
C HIS A 124 3.21 -0.64 0.77
N ALA A 125 3.42 -1.15 2.00
CA ALA A 125 2.36 -1.80 2.76
C ALA A 125 1.20 -0.86 3.11
N ILE A 126 1.50 0.41 3.46
CA ILE A 126 0.47 1.41 3.72
C ILE A 126 -0.32 1.75 2.46
N ILE A 127 0.34 1.96 1.31
CA ILE A 127 -0.30 2.21 0.01
C ILE A 127 -1.37 1.14 -0.29
N HIS A 128 -1.03 -0.13 -0.07
CA HIS A 128 -1.91 -1.27 -0.35
C HIS A 128 -2.88 -1.64 0.79
N ARG A 129 -3.00 -0.81 1.84
CA ARG A 129 -3.89 -1.10 2.98
C ARG A 129 -5.38 -0.94 2.66
N LYS A 130 -5.72 -0.25 1.56
CA LYS A 130 -7.08 -0.16 0.99
C LYS A 130 -7.07 -0.59 -0.49
N ASN A 131 -8.25 -0.86 -1.03
CA ASN A 131 -8.49 -1.08 -2.46
C ASN A 131 -9.66 -0.20 -2.92
N PRO A 132 -9.48 0.74 -3.88
CA PRO A 132 -8.24 1.04 -4.61
C PRO A 132 -7.12 1.56 -3.68
N PRO A 133 -5.83 1.29 -3.97
CA PRO A 133 -4.69 1.72 -3.15
C PRO A 133 -4.69 3.22 -2.86
N TYR A 134 -4.00 3.64 -1.79
CA TYR A 134 -3.74 5.07 -1.57
C TYR A 134 -2.80 5.63 -2.65
N THR A 135 -2.97 6.91 -3.00
CA THR A 135 -1.95 7.60 -3.82
C THR A 135 -0.72 7.91 -2.98
N ILE A 136 0.41 8.18 -3.65
CA ILE A 136 1.65 8.59 -2.97
C ILE A 136 1.41 9.84 -2.13
N GLU A 137 0.67 10.82 -2.65
CA GLU A 137 0.34 12.08 -1.98
C GLU A 137 -0.53 11.84 -0.74
N GLU A 138 -1.52 10.93 -0.84
CA GLU A 138 -2.34 10.54 0.30
C GLU A 138 -1.47 9.98 1.44
N VAL A 139 -0.51 9.11 1.13
CA VAL A 139 0.38 8.53 2.15
C VAL A 139 1.39 9.54 2.68
N GLN A 140 1.92 10.42 1.84
CA GLN A 140 2.78 11.53 2.28
C GLN A 140 2.06 12.43 3.28
N ALA A 141 0.78 12.74 3.05
CA ALA A 141 -0.04 13.54 3.96
C ALA A 141 -0.33 12.84 5.31
N MET A 142 -0.12 11.53 5.42
CA MET A 142 -0.28 10.77 6.67
C MET A 142 1.01 10.74 7.52
N LEU A 143 2.16 11.10 6.95
CA LEU A 143 3.42 11.12 7.68
C LEU A 143 3.36 12.16 8.81
N ARG A 144 3.97 11.83 9.94
CA ARG A 144 4.09 12.71 11.10
C ARG A 144 5.56 12.98 11.37
N GLU A 145 5.87 14.21 11.76
CA GLU A 145 7.20 14.64 12.20
C GLU A 145 7.55 14.14 13.60
#